data_AF-A0AAW8FKJ6-F1
#
_entry.id   AF-A0AAW8FKJ6-F1
#
_cell.length_a   1.000
_cell.length_b   1.000
_cell.length_c   1.000
_cell.angle_alpha   90.00
_cell.angle_beta   90.00
_cell.angle_gamma   90.00
#
_symmetry.space_group_name_H-M   'P 1'
#
loop_
_entity.id
_entity.type
_entity.pdbx_description
1 polymer ?
#
loop_
_entity_poly.entity_id
_entity_poly.type
_entity_poly.pdbx_seq_one_letter_code
_entity_poly.pdbx_strand_id
1 'polypeptide(L)' 'MSTPAFLPGLELSRRFYAETVGPLLEEAAPGIPHSAARIGPGSEVLGYDTPRSADHEWGPRLQIFLRSQDVPRHADRI' A
#
# COMPACT_ATOMS: atom_id res chain seq x y z
N MET A 1 15.26 -13.64 21.24
CA MET A 1 14.66 -12.53 20.47
C MET A 1 13.15 -12.71 20.55
N SER A 2 12.40 -11.69 20.95
CA SER A 2 10.93 -11.77 20.99
C SER A 2 10.41 -11.73 19.55
N THR A 3 9.52 -12.64 19.17
CA THR A 3 8.81 -12.56 17.89
C THR A 3 8.02 -11.25 17.89
N PRO A 4 8.12 -10.41 16.84
CA PRO A 4 7.30 -9.21 16.75
C PRO A 4 5.82 -9.58 16.79
N ALA A 5 5.00 -8.75 17.43
CA ALA A 5 3.56 -8.93 17.42
C ALA A 5 3.04 -8.92 15.97
N PHE A 6 2.09 -9.80 15.66
CA PHE A 6 1.50 -9.86 14.33
C PHE A 6 0.88 -8.51 13.94
N LEU A 7 1.23 -8.03 12.75
CA LEU A 7 0.68 -6.81 12.17
C LEU A 7 -0.25 -7.20 11.01
N PRO A 8 -1.56 -6.89 11.11
CA PRO A 8 -2.49 -7.14 10.01
C PRO A 8 -2.04 -6.45 8.71
N GLY A 9 -2.18 -7.15 7.58
CA GLY A 9 -1.69 -6.70 6.28
C GLY A 9 -2.30 -5.37 5.81
N LEU A 10 -3.55 -5.08 6.16
CA LEU A 10 -4.17 -3.77 5.89
C LEU A 10 -3.50 -2.65 6.68
N GLU A 11 -3.19 -2.88 7.95
CA GLU A 11 -2.49 -1.91 8.78
C GLU A 11 -1.05 -1.72 8.32
N LEU A 12 -0.35 -2.81 7.95
CA LEU A 12 0.97 -2.74 7.33
C LEU A 12 0.94 -1.91 6.04
N SER A 13 -0.02 -2.14 5.15
CA SER A 13 -0.16 -1.39 3.90
C SER A 13 -0.50 0.09 4.12
N ARG A 14 -1.30 0.40 5.15
CA ARG A 14 -1.62 1.78 5.55
C ARG A 14 -0.37 2.51 6.04
N ARG A 15 0.44 1.88 6.89
CA ARG A 15 1.71 2.46 7.36
C ARG A 15 2.69 2.65 6.22
N PHE A 16 2.81 1.65 5.35
CA PHE A 16 3.66 1.74 4.17
C PHE A 16 3.29 2.93 3.27
N TYR A 17 1.99 3.18 3.09
CA TYR A 17 1.57 4.40 2.41
C TYR A 17 2.03 5.66 3.14
N ALA A 18 1.70 5.80 4.42
CA ALA A 18 1.95 7.03 5.17
C ALA A 18 3.45 7.33 5.34
N GLU A 19 4.27 6.30 5.56
CA GLU A 19 5.67 6.43 5.92
C GLU A 19 6.61 6.37 4.72
N THR A 20 6.18 5.78 3.60
CA THR A 20 7.07 5.55 2.45
C THR A 20 6.46 6.02 1.14
N VAL A 21 5.31 5.47 0.73
CA VAL A 21 4.78 5.76 -0.61
C VAL A 21 4.33 7.22 -0.74
N GLY A 22 3.64 7.77 0.25
CA GLY A 22 3.18 9.16 0.27
C GLY A 22 4.32 10.18 0.11
N PRO A 23 5.38 10.11 0.94
CA PRO A 23 6.56 10.95 0.77
C PRO A 23 7.22 10.83 -0.61
N LEU A 24 7.35 9.60 -1.14
CA LEU A 24 7.92 9.37 -2.48
C LEU A 24 7.04 9.96 -3.59
N LEU A 25 5.72 9.86 -3.47
CA LEU A 25 4.79 10.49 -4.41
C LEU A 25 4.89 12.01 -4.36
N GLU A 26 5.02 12.61 -3.18
CA GLU A 26 5.18 14.06 -3.04
C GLU A 26 6.52 14.53 -3.64
N GLU A 27 7.59 13.74 -3.55
CA GLU A 27 8.86 14.05 -4.21
C GLU A 27 8.77 13.91 -5.75
N ALA A 28 8.18 12.83 -6.24
CA ALA A 28 8.13 12.52 -7.67
C ALA A 28 7.09 13.36 -8.45
N ALA A 29 5.96 13.64 -7.82
CA ALA A 29 4.82 14.37 -8.37
C ALA A 29 4.09 15.19 -7.29
N PRO A 30 4.65 16.34 -6.87
CA PRO A 30 4.13 17.14 -5.77
C PRO A 30 2.65 17.49 -5.91
N GLY A 31 1.85 17.22 -4.87
CA GLY A 31 0.43 17.56 -4.82
C GLY A 31 -0.46 16.81 -5.83
N ILE A 32 0.01 15.73 -6.45
CA ILE A 32 -0.79 14.96 -7.42
C ILE A 32 -2.06 14.40 -6.74
N PRO A 33 -3.26 14.71 -7.25
CA PRO A 33 -4.49 14.11 -6.73
C PRO A 33 -4.50 12.61 -7.00
N HIS A 34 -4.55 11.80 -5.94
CA HIS A 34 -4.56 10.35 -6.06
C HIS A 34 -5.37 9.69 -4.93
N SER A 35 -5.66 8.41 -5.11
CA SER A 35 -6.13 7.52 -4.05
C SER A 35 -5.17 6.36 -3.91
N ALA A 36 -4.97 5.86 -2.69
CA ALA A 36 -4.18 4.67 -2.41
C ALA A 36 -5.08 3.62 -1.76
N ALA A 37 -5.06 2.39 -2.26
CA ALA A 37 -5.87 1.31 -1.69
C ALA A 37 -5.17 -0.04 -1.79
N ARG A 38 -5.47 -0.92 -0.84
CA ARG A 38 -5.17 -2.34 -0.93
C ARG A 38 -6.42 -3.06 -1.43
N ILE A 39 -6.41 -3.49 -2.69
CA ILE A 39 -7.51 -4.23 -3.32
C ILE A 39 -7.02 -5.62 -3.74
N GLY A 40 -7.90 -6.62 -3.60
CA GLY A 40 -7.65 -7.99 -4.06
C GLY A 40 -8.32 -9.04 -3.18
N PRO A 41 -8.08 -10.34 -3.45
CA PRO A 41 -8.71 -11.45 -2.74
C PRO A 41 -8.00 -11.85 -1.43
N GLY A 42 -6.99 -11.09 -0.98
CA GLY A 42 -6.18 -11.44 0.19
C GLY A 42 -6.96 -11.47 1.50
N SER A 43 -6.53 -12.28 2.47
CA SER A 43 -7.21 -12.40 3.78
C SER A 43 -7.27 -11.07 4.53
N GLU A 44 -6.29 -10.19 4.31
CA GLU A 44 -6.28 -8.84 4.84
C GLU A 44 -7.47 -8.02 4.33
N VAL A 45 -7.82 -8.14 3.04
CA VAL A 45 -8.93 -7.41 2.42
C VAL A 45 -10.28 -8.03 2.82
N LEU A 46 -10.35 -9.35 2.94
CA LEU A 46 -11.57 -10.07 3.26
C LEU A 46 -11.90 -10.12 4.77
N GLY A 47 -11.00 -9.63 5.63
CA GLY A 47 -11.20 -9.59 7.08
C GLY A 47 -10.88 -10.91 7.81
N TYR A 48 -10.13 -11.81 7.19
CA TYR A 48 -9.72 -13.10 7.74
C TYR A 48 -8.23 -13.18 8.10
N ASP A 49 -7.60 -12.03 8.31
CA ASP A 49 -6.16 -11.97 8.50
C ASP A 49 -5.73 -12.52 9.86
N THR A 50 -4.71 -13.37 9.87
CA THR A 50 -4.20 -14.03 11.08
C THR A 50 -2.67 -14.06 11.06
N PRO A 51 -2.00 -14.31 12.21
CA PRO A 51 -0.55 -14.49 12.22
C PRO A 51 -0.05 -15.54 11.23
N ARG A 52 -0.83 -16.59 10.97
CA ARG A 52 -0.47 -17.60 9.97
C ARG A 52 -0.42 -16.99 8.57
N SER A 53 -1.37 -16.13 8.19
CA SER A 53 -1.43 -15.49 6.87
C SER A 53 -0.13 -14.78 6.45
N ALA A 54 0.73 -14.42 7.41
CA ALA A 54 2.05 -13.85 7.16
C ALA A 54 3.00 -14.77 6.35
N ASP A 55 2.69 -16.07 6.24
CA ASP A 55 3.48 -17.04 5.50
C ASP A 55 3.15 -17.15 3.99
N HIS A 56 2.05 -16.55 3.52
CA HIS A 56 1.64 -16.57 2.11
C HIS A 56 1.24 -15.19 1.61
N GLU A 57 2.04 -14.65 0.68
CA GLU A 57 1.77 -13.37 0.01
C GLU A 57 1.55 -12.17 0.96
N TRP A 58 2.07 -12.22 2.18
CA TRP A 58 1.96 -11.09 3.12
C TRP A 58 3.11 -10.09 2.92
N GLY A 59 2.79 -8.80 3.05
CA GLY A 59 3.78 -7.73 2.93
C GLY A 59 3.15 -6.36 2.66
N PRO A 60 3.97 -5.28 2.69
CA PRO A 60 3.50 -3.93 2.44
C PRO A 60 3.21 -3.73 0.95
N ARG A 61 1.93 -3.59 0.58
CA ARG A 61 1.53 -3.48 -0.83
C ARG A 61 0.24 -2.71 -1.00
N LEU A 62 0.15 -1.92 -2.06
CA LEU A 62 -1.05 -1.16 -2.41
C LEU A 62 -1.04 -0.79 -3.88
N GLN A 63 -2.15 -0.26 -4.36
CA GLN A 63 -2.28 0.37 -5.67
C GLN A 63 -2.48 1.88 -5.50
N ILE A 64 -1.86 2.66 -6.39
CA ILE A 64 -2.10 4.10 -6.53
C ILE A 64 -3.01 4.33 -7.73
N PHE A 65 -4.07 5.10 -7.52
CA PHE A 65 -5.04 5.46 -8.54
C PHE A 65 -4.89 6.95 -8.86
N LEU A 66 -4.49 7.24 -10.08
CA LEU A 66 -4.39 8.58 -10.63
C LEU A 66 -5.64 8.90 -11.46
N ARG A 67 -5.88 10.19 -11.70
CA ARG A 67 -6.85 10.59 -12.72
C ARG A 67 -6.27 10.22 -14.09
N SER A 68 -7.12 9.77 -15.02
CA SER A 68 -6.67 9.34 -16.35
C SER A 68 -5.87 10.41 -17.10
N GLN A 69 -6.18 11.69 -16.88
CA GLN A 69 -5.48 12.83 -17.48
C GLN A 69 -4.06 13.05 -16.93
N ASP A 70 -3.75 12.56 -15.73
CA ASP A 70 -2.47 12.76 -15.06
C ASP A 70 -1.47 11.64 -15.40
N VAL A 71 -1.96 10.48 -15.84
CA VAL A 71 -1.16 9.30 -16.21
C VAL A 71 -0.07 9.63 -17.25
N PRO A 72 -0.35 10.29 -18.40
CA PRO A 72 0.68 10.52 -19.43
C PRO A 72 1.83 11.40 -18.95
N ARG A 73 1.64 12.19 -17.90
CA ARG A 73 2.62 13.15 -17.39
C ARG A 73 3.44 12.60 -16.22
N HIS A 74 2.87 11.67 -15.46
CA HIS A 74 3.42 11.25 -14.16
C HIS A 74 3.74 9.76 -14.06
N ALA A 75 3.16 8.90 -14.90
CA ALA A 75 3.31 7.45 -14.77
C ALA A 75 4.75 6.95 -14.91
N ASP A 76 5.60 7.58 -15.73
CA ASP A 76 7.01 7.15 -15.86
C ASP A 76 7.85 7.46 -14.60
N ARG A 77 7.31 8.25 -13.66
CA ARG A 77 7.99 8.70 -12.44
C ARG A 77 7.39 8.07 -11.17
N ILE A 78 6.28 7.33 -11.31
CA ILE A 78 5.50 6.69 -10.23
C ILE A 78 5.43 5.19 -10.49
#